data_AF-A0A6F9YL91-F1
#
_entry.id   AF-A0A6F9YL91-F1
#
_cell.length_a   1.000
_cell.length_b   1.000
_cell.length_c   1.000
_cell.angle_alpha   90.00
_cell.angle_beta   90.00
_cell.angle_gamma   90.00
#
_symmetry.space_group_name_H-M   'P 1'
#
loop_
_entity.id
_entity.type
_entity.pdbx_description
1 polymer ?
#
loop_
_entity_poly.entity_id
_entity_poly.type
_entity_poly.pdbx_seq_one_letter_code
_entity_poly.pdbx_strand_id
1 'polypeptide(L)'
;MANFRKDFLWGGATAANQVEGGYDEGGKGLSVTDIQTAGSLTSPRYLTYTLNGKKDKIAGAPGEGLPKGAKGAIFDDEYYPNHVAIDFYHRYKEDIKLFAEMGFKTYRLSIAWTRIFPNGEGSEPNQAGLDFYRRVFEELRKYNIEPLVTISHYEDPLALSEKYGDWSDRGMIDAYVNYAKVLFTEYKDLVKYWLTFNEINSALLLMEMFNQGRGISDEAYQHAYQKLHYQFVASAKAVKIGHEINPDFMIGNMICGIANYPGSPDPKDILANRYAWEQNIHYCGDVQCKGEYPSFAKRLWNEHNVSLDITDQDLADLKAGKVDMYTFSYYMSNMVTTHEVEDKASGNFSAGAKNPYLKYSDWGWATDPTGLQYYLELIYDRYHLPMMVVENGLGAVDKLEDGKVHDDYRIDYLRQHIQAMDKAVANGVDLRAYTTWGCIDCVSAGTGQMSKRYGFIYVDRDDEGHGSLERLPKDSFYWYKKVIASNGADLD
;
A
#
# COMPACT_ATOMS: atom_id res chain seq x y z
N MET A 1 -0.44 -1.93 32.05
CA MET A 1 0.62 -1.37 31.19
C MET A 1 0.48 -2.03 29.84
N ALA A 2 0.59 -1.29 28.75
CA ALA A 2 0.68 -1.88 27.42
C ALA A 2 2.01 -2.66 27.26
N ASN A 3 2.01 -3.66 26.40
CA ASN A 3 3.10 -4.61 26.16
C ASN A 3 4.05 -4.15 25.04
N PHE A 4 3.77 -3.01 24.40
CA PHE A 4 4.62 -2.45 23.37
C PHE A 4 6.03 -2.12 23.89
N ARG A 5 7.00 -2.29 23.01
CA ARG A 5 8.40 -1.95 23.24
C ARG A 5 8.53 -0.47 23.60
N LYS A 6 9.56 -0.10 24.37
CA LYS A 6 9.80 1.33 24.70
C LYS A 6 10.17 2.17 23.48
N ASP A 7 10.77 1.53 22.48
CA ASP A 7 11.19 2.09 21.20
C ASP A 7 10.18 1.80 20.08
N PHE A 8 8.92 1.50 20.42
CA PHE A 8 7.88 1.21 19.43
C PHE A 8 7.65 2.42 18.50
N LEU A 9 7.69 2.16 17.20
CA LEU A 9 7.61 3.19 16.17
C LEU A 9 6.14 3.51 15.85
N TRP A 10 5.51 4.33 16.71
CA TRP A 10 4.20 4.91 16.42
C TRP A 10 4.30 5.96 15.31
N GLY A 11 3.35 5.96 14.39
CA GLY A 11 3.37 6.93 13.29
C GLY A 11 2.10 6.95 12.45
N GLY A 12 2.28 7.45 11.24
CA GLY A 12 1.27 7.53 10.19
C GLY A 12 1.88 7.24 8.82
N ALA A 13 1.04 6.91 7.84
CA ALA A 13 1.44 6.51 6.51
C ALA A 13 0.65 7.26 5.43
N THR A 14 1.32 7.61 4.34
CA THR A 14 0.71 8.11 3.10
C THR A 14 1.49 7.57 1.88
N ALA A 15 1.01 7.86 0.67
CA ALA A 15 1.71 7.63 -0.59
C ALA A 15 1.84 8.94 -1.38
N ALA A 16 2.96 9.11 -2.10
CA ALA A 16 3.30 10.35 -2.80
C ALA A 16 2.19 10.81 -3.75
N ASN A 17 1.77 9.93 -4.65
CA ASN A 17 0.65 10.15 -5.58
C ASN A 17 -0.68 10.56 -4.91
N GLN A 18 -0.89 10.26 -3.62
CA GLN A 18 -2.14 10.56 -2.91
C GLN A 18 -2.10 11.85 -2.09
N VAL A 19 -0.91 12.40 -1.83
CA VAL A 19 -0.77 13.63 -1.01
C VAL A 19 0.05 14.74 -1.66
N GLU A 20 1.07 14.42 -2.45
CA GLU A 20 2.04 15.42 -2.90
C GLU A 20 1.43 16.50 -3.77
N GLY A 21 0.72 16.15 -4.83
CA GLY A 21 0.39 17.10 -5.89
C GLY A 21 1.64 17.56 -6.64
N GLY A 22 1.61 18.77 -7.23
CA GLY A 22 2.73 19.29 -8.02
C GLY A 22 3.18 18.28 -9.08
N TYR A 23 2.21 17.73 -9.81
CA TYR A 23 2.39 16.54 -10.64
C TYR A 23 3.33 16.74 -11.83
N ASP A 24 3.47 17.99 -12.28
CA ASP A 24 4.33 18.46 -13.37
C ASP A 24 5.47 19.38 -12.88
N GLU A 25 5.66 19.49 -11.56
CA GLU A 25 6.67 20.34 -10.96
C GLU A 25 8.01 19.65 -10.73
N GLY A 26 9.09 20.44 -10.70
CA GLY A 26 10.44 19.93 -10.45
C GLY A 26 10.94 18.94 -11.52
N GLY A 27 10.36 18.97 -12.72
CA GLY A 27 10.68 18.04 -13.80
C GLY A 27 10.11 16.63 -13.62
N LYS A 28 9.11 16.45 -12.73
CA LYS A 28 8.42 15.18 -12.56
C LYS A 28 7.78 14.72 -13.87
N GLY A 29 7.94 13.44 -14.20
CA GLY A 29 7.25 12.80 -15.32
C GLY A 29 5.82 12.35 -14.99
N LEU A 30 5.09 11.88 -15.99
CA LEU A 30 3.77 11.30 -15.76
C LEU A 30 3.90 9.89 -15.16
N SER A 31 3.13 9.63 -14.11
CA SER A 31 2.88 8.30 -13.56
C SER A 31 1.58 7.74 -14.14
N VAL A 32 1.36 6.42 -13.99
CA VAL A 32 0.07 5.80 -14.32
C VAL A 32 -1.09 6.47 -13.56
N THR A 33 -0.86 6.94 -12.34
CA THR A 33 -1.90 7.63 -11.54
C THR A 33 -2.24 9.03 -12.03
N ASP A 34 -1.35 9.67 -12.79
CA ASP A 34 -1.61 11.00 -13.36
C ASP A 34 -2.58 10.96 -14.56
N ILE A 35 -2.89 9.77 -15.09
CA ILE A 35 -3.93 9.56 -16.11
C ILE A 35 -5.17 8.85 -15.54
N GLN A 36 -5.30 8.79 -14.21
CA GLN A 36 -6.39 8.10 -13.55
C GLN A 36 -7.44 9.09 -13.03
N THR A 37 -8.65 9.05 -13.59
CA THR A 37 -9.74 9.95 -13.21
C THR A 37 -10.21 9.72 -11.77
N ALA A 38 -10.95 10.69 -11.22
CA ALA A 38 -11.79 10.42 -10.05
C ALA A 38 -12.86 9.35 -10.38
N GLY A 39 -13.29 8.62 -9.35
CA GLY A 39 -14.38 7.66 -9.40
C GLY A 39 -15.33 7.87 -8.22
N SER A 40 -16.12 6.84 -7.88
CA SER A 40 -17.05 6.86 -6.75
C SER A 40 -17.31 5.45 -6.22
N LEU A 41 -18.23 5.31 -5.25
CA LEU A 41 -18.74 4.01 -4.81
C LEU A 41 -19.43 3.22 -5.93
N THR A 42 -19.97 3.90 -6.95
CA THR A 42 -20.77 3.30 -8.02
C THR A 42 -20.10 3.38 -9.39
N SER A 43 -18.97 4.08 -9.51
CA SER A 43 -18.23 4.24 -10.76
C SER A 43 -16.74 3.99 -10.53
N PRO A 44 -16.09 3.14 -11.33
CA PRO A 44 -14.66 2.91 -11.19
C PRO A 44 -13.87 4.17 -11.58
N ARG A 45 -12.63 4.23 -11.13
CA ARG A 45 -11.66 5.16 -11.71
C ARG A 45 -11.29 4.67 -13.11
N TYR A 46 -11.01 5.60 -14.03
CA TYR A 46 -10.63 5.24 -15.39
C TYR A 46 -9.21 5.69 -15.71
N LEU A 47 -8.44 4.85 -16.41
CA LEU A 47 -7.20 5.23 -17.07
C LEU A 47 -7.55 5.81 -18.44
N THR A 48 -7.11 7.04 -18.71
CA THR A 48 -7.35 7.75 -19.97
C THR A 48 -6.18 7.58 -20.95
N TYR A 49 -6.51 7.28 -22.20
CA TYR A 49 -5.49 7.00 -23.22
C TYR A 49 -5.98 7.33 -24.64
N THR A 50 -5.02 7.50 -25.55
CA THR A 50 -5.29 7.56 -26.98
C THR A 50 -4.91 6.26 -27.65
N LEU A 51 -5.78 5.75 -28.53
CA LEU A 51 -5.53 4.58 -29.36
C LEU A 51 -5.97 4.89 -30.78
N ASN A 52 -5.06 4.75 -31.75
CA ASN A 52 -5.32 5.09 -33.16
C ASN A 52 -5.86 6.52 -33.36
N GLY A 53 -5.36 7.49 -32.56
CA GLY A 53 -5.75 8.89 -32.62
C GLY A 53 -7.11 9.23 -32.00
N LYS A 54 -7.78 8.26 -31.34
CA LYS A 54 -9.05 8.48 -30.64
C LYS A 54 -8.83 8.49 -29.12
N LYS A 55 -9.52 9.40 -28.42
CA LYS A 55 -9.62 9.40 -26.96
C LYS A 55 -10.47 8.21 -26.50
N ASP A 56 -10.02 7.49 -25.48
CA ASP A 56 -10.76 6.41 -24.85
C ASP A 56 -10.34 6.26 -23.37
N LYS A 57 -11.07 5.45 -22.62
CA LYS A 57 -10.77 5.16 -21.21
C LYS A 57 -11.18 3.75 -20.81
N ILE A 58 -10.40 3.14 -19.91
CA ILE A 58 -10.66 1.81 -19.37
C ILE A 58 -10.75 1.88 -17.85
N ALA A 59 -11.64 1.11 -17.24
CA ALA A 59 -11.67 1.01 -15.78
C ALA A 59 -10.29 0.55 -15.31
N GLY A 60 -9.65 1.29 -14.41
CA GLY A 60 -8.32 0.99 -13.93
C GLY A 60 -8.37 0.46 -12.51
N ALA A 61 -7.83 -0.74 -12.28
CA ALA A 61 -7.44 -1.18 -10.94
C ALA A 61 -6.00 -0.74 -10.60
N PRO A 62 -5.64 -0.58 -9.32
CA PRO A 62 -4.25 -0.32 -8.92
C PRO A 62 -3.29 -1.35 -9.54
N GLY A 63 -2.35 -0.87 -10.35
CA GLY A 63 -1.34 -1.72 -11.00
C GLY A 63 -1.78 -2.37 -12.32
N GLU A 64 -2.92 -2.01 -12.90
CA GLU A 64 -3.26 -2.39 -14.28
C GLU A 64 -2.59 -1.44 -15.30
N GLY A 65 -2.10 -2.03 -16.40
CA GLY A 65 -1.50 -1.30 -17.51
C GLY A 65 -2.51 -0.83 -18.55
N LEU A 66 -2.04 -0.03 -19.50
CA LEU A 66 -2.81 0.41 -20.65
C LEU A 66 -3.01 -0.72 -21.68
N PRO A 67 -4.08 -0.65 -22.51
CA PRO A 67 -4.23 -1.55 -23.65
C PRO A 67 -3.01 -1.50 -24.58
N LYS A 68 -2.67 -2.63 -25.20
CA LYS A 68 -1.50 -2.73 -26.09
C LYS A 68 -1.57 -1.67 -27.22
N GLY A 69 -0.53 -0.84 -27.30
CA GLY A 69 -0.41 0.22 -28.32
C GLY A 69 -1.16 1.51 -27.99
N ALA A 70 -1.87 1.57 -26.86
CA ALA A 70 -2.40 2.82 -26.33
C ALA A 70 -1.29 3.71 -25.79
N LYS A 71 -1.54 5.02 -25.78
CA LYS A 71 -0.69 6.02 -25.13
C LYS A 71 -1.48 6.75 -24.08
N GLY A 72 -1.04 6.72 -22.84
CA GLY A 72 -1.67 7.42 -21.74
C GLY A 72 -1.77 8.91 -22.04
N ALA A 73 -2.89 9.51 -21.68
CA ALA A 73 -3.15 10.90 -22.01
C ALA A 73 -4.00 11.57 -20.93
N ILE A 74 -3.66 12.80 -20.62
CA ILE A 74 -4.50 13.69 -19.81
C ILE A 74 -5.50 14.35 -20.75
N PHE A 75 -6.77 14.31 -20.39
CA PHE A 75 -7.85 14.93 -21.13
C PHE A 75 -8.41 16.12 -20.35
N ASP A 76 -8.48 17.28 -21.02
CA ASP A 76 -8.96 18.54 -20.43
C ASP A 76 -10.43 18.49 -19.94
N ASP A 77 -11.20 17.49 -20.42
CA ASP A 77 -12.59 17.24 -20.07
C ASP A 77 -12.78 16.20 -18.95
N GLU A 78 -11.70 15.77 -18.29
CA GLU A 78 -11.70 14.81 -17.19
C GLU A 78 -11.02 15.41 -15.94
N TYR A 79 -11.37 14.91 -14.75
CA TYR A 79 -10.78 15.37 -13.49
C TYR A 79 -9.82 14.32 -12.89
N TYR A 80 -8.59 14.73 -12.61
CA TYR A 80 -7.51 13.90 -12.06
C TYR A 80 -7.15 14.39 -10.64
N PRO A 81 -7.71 13.76 -9.58
CA PRO A 81 -7.59 14.27 -8.22
C PRO A 81 -6.13 14.26 -7.70
N ASN A 82 -5.29 13.35 -8.22
CA ASN A 82 -3.89 13.20 -7.85
C ASN A 82 -3.00 14.37 -8.30
N HIS A 83 -3.41 15.16 -9.30
CA HIS A 83 -2.59 16.24 -9.84
C HIS A 83 -2.26 17.32 -8.81
N VAL A 84 -3.24 17.62 -7.95
CA VAL A 84 -3.09 18.56 -6.84
C VAL A 84 -3.09 17.82 -5.49
N ALA A 85 -3.83 16.70 -5.37
CA ALA A 85 -3.94 15.91 -4.15
C ALA A 85 -4.28 16.76 -2.92
N ILE A 86 -3.38 16.88 -1.93
CA ILE A 86 -3.53 17.85 -0.83
C ILE A 86 -2.40 18.87 -0.79
N ASP A 87 -1.60 18.96 -1.86
CA ASP A 87 -0.48 19.88 -1.98
C ASP A 87 0.60 19.71 -0.91
N PHE A 88 0.86 18.46 -0.49
CA PHE A 88 1.95 18.16 0.44
C PHE A 88 3.32 18.56 -0.14
N TYR A 89 3.48 18.58 -1.47
CA TYR A 89 4.71 19.00 -2.14
C TYR A 89 5.16 20.40 -1.70
N HIS A 90 4.23 21.35 -1.54
CA HIS A 90 4.52 22.69 -1.03
C HIS A 90 4.39 22.80 0.49
N ARG A 91 3.52 21.99 1.10
CA ARG A 91 3.11 22.15 2.52
C ARG A 91 3.72 21.15 3.50
N TYR A 92 4.63 20.27 3.05
CA TYR A 92 5.20 19.20 3.88
C TYR A 92 5.76 19.68 5.22
N LYS A 93 6.33 20.90 5.31
CA LYS A 93 6.86 21.43 6.58
C LYS A 93 5.77 21.67 7.62
N GLU A 94 4.62 22.16 7.18
CA GLU A 94 3.46 22.42 8.02
C GLU A 94 2.82 21.09 8.46
N ASP A 95 2.70 20.15 7.52
CA ASP A 95 2.15 18.82 7.77
C ASP A 95 3.04 18.01 8.72
N ILE A 96 4.37 17.99 8.51
CA ILE A 96 5.34 17.32 9.40
C ILE A 96 5.34 17.92 10.80
N LYS A 97 5.14 19.23 10.93
CA LYS A 97 5.02 19.86 12.24
C LYS A 97 3.79 19.34 13.00
N LEU A 98 2.67 19.09 12.31
CA LEU A 98 1.48 18.47 12.92
C LEU A 98 1.74 17.01 13.31
N PHE A 99 2.49 16.25 12.51
CA PHE A 99 2.94 14.89 12.87
C PHE A 99 3.80 14.89 14.14
N ALA A 100 4.72 15.84 14.24
CA ALA A 100 5.56 16.05 15.42
C ALA A 100 4.73 16.45 16.65
N GLU A 101 3.68 17.26 16.47
CA GLU A 101 2.78 17.66 17.56
C GLU A 101 1.98 16.48 18.13
N MET A 102 1.60 15.49 17.31
CA MET A 102 1.07 14.21 17.79
C MET A 102 2.15 13.33 18.44
N GLY A 103 3.43 13.60 18.19
CA GLY A 103 4.55 12.89 18.79
C GLY A 103 5.04 11.69 18.01
N PHE A 104 4.75 11.62 16.70
CA PHE A 104 5.18 10.55 15.80
C PHE A 104 6.64 10.17 16.02
N LYS A 105 6.93 8.87 15.95
CA LYS A 105 8.27 8.28 15.97
C LYS A 105 8.73 7.87 14.58
N THR A 106 7.77 7.54 13.72
CA THR A 106 8.02 7.24 12.30
C THR A 106 6.96 7.89 11.41
N TYR A 107 7.32 8.15 10.16
CA TYR A 107 6.37 8.53 9.13
C TYR A 107 6.66 7.71 7.88
N ARG A 108 5.65 6.98 7.42
CA ARG A 108 5.73 6.20 6.20
C ARG A 108 5.28 7.02 5.00
N LEU A 109 6.11 7.03 3.97
CA LEU A 109 5.82 7.66 2.68
C LEU A 109 6.40 6.85 1.53
N SER A 110 5.98 7.13 0.30
CA SER A 110 6.69 6.67 -0.90
C SER A 110 7.54 7.78 -1.49
N ILE A 111 8.55 7.39 -2.27
CA ILE A 111 9.22 8.29 -3.20
C ILE A 111 8.57 8.06 -4.57
N ALA A 112 8.09 9.13 -5.19
CA ALA A 112 7.54 9.07 -6.53
C ALA A 112 8.66 8.77 -7.53
N TRP A 113 8.61 7.59 -8.15
CA TRP A 113 9.60 7.17 -9.15
C TRP A 113 9.76 8.20 -10.26
N THR A 114 8.65 8.78 -10.70
CA THR A 114 8.61 9.83 -11.74
C THR A 114 9.26 11.15 -11.35
N ARG A 115 9.52 11.42 -10.06
CA ARG A 115 10.35 12.56 -9.66
C ARG A 115 11.83 12.28 -9.81
N ILE A 116 12.26 11.03 -9.68
CA ILE A 116 13.68 10.64 -9.75
C ILE A 116 14.08 10.25 -11.17
N PHE A 117 13.23 9.47 -11.85
CA PHE A 117 13.37 9.15 -13.25
C PHE A 117 12.05 9.51 -13.97
N PRO A 118 11.94 10.69 -14.58
CA PRO A 118 10.70 11.14 -15.23
C PRO A 118 10.18 10.21 -16.32
N ASN A 119 11.08 9.61 -17.09
CA ASN A 119 10.76 8.58 -18.09
C ASN A 119 10.94 7.14 -17.55
N GLY A 120 11.21 7.02 -16.24
CA GLY A 120 11.41 5.78 -15.48
C GLY A 120 12.77 5.09 -15.64
N GLU A 121 13.54 5.45 -16.65
CA GLU A 121 14.90 4.95 -16.89
C GLU A 121 15.86 6.09 -17.26
N GLY A 122 17.17 5.82 -17.18
CA GLY A 122 18.22 6.78 -17.51
C GLY A 122 19.46 6.58 -16.65
N SER A 123 20.59 7.14 -17.08
CA SER A 123 21.83 7.12 -16.29
C SER A 123 21.87 8.22 -15.23
N GLU A 124 21.22 9.35 -15.48
CA GLU A 124 21.22 10.50 -14.58
C GLU A 124 19.84 10.66 -13.93
N PRO A 125 19.75 10.61 -12.58
CA PRO A 125 18.51 10.92 -11.88
C PRO A 125 18.21 12.43 -11.95
N ASN A 126 16.94 12.79 -11.81
CA ASN A 126 16.50 14.17 -11.70
C ASN A 126 16.83 14.74 -10.32
N GLN A 127 17.82 15.64 -10.27
CA GLN A 127 18.31 16.24 -9.04
C GLN A 127 17.22 16.99 -8.26
N ALA A 128 16.29 17.67 -8.94
CA ALA A 128 15.22 18.40 -8.26
C ALA A 128 14.30 17.48 -7.44
N GLY A 129 14.04 16.27 -7.96
CA GLY A 129 13.33 15.22 -7.24
C GLY A 129 14.12 14.69 -6.04
N LEU A 130 15.43 14.47 -6.21
CA LEU A 130 16.30 14.04 -5.10
C LEU A 130 16.33 15.08 -3.97
N ASP A 131 16.51 16.35 -4.33
CA ASP A 131 16.56 17.45 -3.38
C ASP A 131 15.22 17.64 -2.65
N PHE A 132 14.08 17.38 -3.30
CA PHE A 132 12.77 17.42 -2.65
C PHE A 132 12.67 16.42 -1.50
N TYR A 133 12.94 15.14 -1.75
CA TYR A 133 12.85 14.13 -0.69
C TYR A 133 13.94 14.30 0.36
N ARG A 134 15.15 14.76 -0.01
CA ARG A 134 16.17 15.15 0.97
C ARG A 134 15.62 16.17 1.97
N ARG A 135 14.97 17.25 1.49
CA ARG A 135 14.36 18.26 2.37
C ARG A 135 13.22 17.70 3.22
N VAL A 136 12.41 16.79 2.68
CA VAL A 136 11.34 16.11 3.44
C VAL A 136 11.95 15.27 4.57
N PHE A 137 12.96 14.45 4.28
CA PHE A 137 13.63 13.63 5.29
C PHE A 137 14.37 14.45 6.34
N GLU A 138 15.04 15.54 5.94
CA GLU A 138 15.68 16.46 6.88
C GLU A 138 14.66 17.14 7.80
N GLU A 139 13.48 17.54 7.29
CA GLU A 139 12.41 18.11 8.12
C GLU A 139 11.82 17.05 9.08
N LEU A 140 11.66 15.78 8.66
CA LEU A 140 11.27 14.69 9.58
C LEU A 140 12.32 14.50 10.69
N ARG A 141 13.60 14.45 10.32
CA ARG A 141 14.72 14.27 11.26
C ARG A 141 14.83 15.40 12.27
N LYS A 142 14.53 16.64 11.88
CA LYS A 142 14.46 17.80 12.79
C LYS A 142 13.50 17.58 13.96
N TYR A 143 12.45 16.78 13.78
CA TYR A 143 11.49 16.42 14.83
C TYR A 143 11.71 15.02 15.42
N ASN A 144 12.83 14.35 15.09
CA ASN A 144 13.13 12.97 15.47
C ASN A 144 12.08 11.96 14.97
N ILE A 145 11.53 12.21 13.78
CA ILE A 145 10.64 11.27 13.10
C ILE A 145 11.48 10.46 12.11
N GLU A 146 11.50 9.15 12.28
CA GLU A 146 12.20 8.23 11.39
C GLU A 146 11.42 8.06 10.07
N PRO A 147 12.05 8.22 8.90
CA PRO A 147 11.38 7.87 7.64
C PRO A 147 11.28 6.36 7.47
N LEU A 148 10.08 5.88 7.09
CA LEU A 148 9.84 4.53 6.57
C LEU A 148 9.45 4.64 5.09
N VAL A 149 10.33 4.27 4.17
CA VAL A 149 10.17 4.64 2.75
C VAL A 149 9.74 3.45 1.90
N THR A 150 8.67 3.61 1.14
CA THR A 150 8.24 2.64 0.12
C THR A 150 8.79 3.04 -1.25
N ILE A 151 9.50 2.15 -1.94
CA ILE A 151 10.18 2.46 -3.20
C ILE A 151 9.18 2.58 -4.36
N SER A 152 8.30 1.59 -4.54
CA SER A 152 7.20 1.64 -5.52
C SER A 152 5.84 1.51 -4.81
N HIS A 153 4.96 2.49 -5.05
CA HIS A 153 3.63 2.59 -4.42
C HIS A 153 2.56 3.00 -5.45
N TYR A 154 2.22 2.08 -6.37
CA TYR A 154 1.14 2.27 -7.36
C TYR A 154 1.29 3.47 -8.31
N GLU A 155 2.52 3.97 -8.49
CA GLU A 155 2.79 5.20 -9.25
C GLU A 155 3.93 5.04 -10.27
N ASP A 156 4.00 3.85 -10.88
CA ASP A 156 5.02 3.54 -11.88
C ASP A 156 5.02 4.59 -13.02
N PRO A 157 6.20 4.96 -13.55
CA PRO A 157 6.30 5.89 -14.66
C PRO A 157 5.48 5.43 -15.87
N LEU A 158 4.65 6.32 -16.40
CA LEU A 158 3.77 6.02 -17.53
C LEU A 158 4.57 5.55 -18.76
N ALA A 159 5.73 6.15 -18.99
CA ALA A 159 6.64 5.76 -20.06
C ALA A 159 7.11 4.30 -19.96
N LEU A 160 7.33 3.78 -18.75
CA LEU A 160 7.68 2.37 -18.54
C LEU A 160 6.47 1.47 -18.76
N SER A 161 5.29 1.87 -18.28
CA SER A 161 4.06 1.10 -18.53
C SER A 161 3.78 0.95 -20.02
N GLU A 162 3.96 2.02 -20.81
CA GLU A 162 3.80 1.97 -22.28
C GLU A 162 4.89 1.15 -22.97
N LYS A 163 6.14 1.29 -22.54
CA LYS A 163 7.30 0.61 -23.15
C LYS A 163 7.29 -0.89 -22.89
N TYR A 164 6.99 -1.29 -21.66
CA TYR A 164 7.15 -2.66 -21.17
C TYR A 164 5.81 -3.39 -20.97
N GLY A 165 4.68 -2.70 -21.19
CA GLY A 165 3.36 -3.26 -20.91
C GLY A 165 3.22 -3.52 -19.42
N ASP A 166 3.45 -2.49 -18.60
CA ASP A 166 3.61 -2.61 -17.14
C ASP A 166 4.79 -3.55 -16.79
N TRP A 167 4.61 -4.53 -15.89
CA TRP A 167 5.63 -5.49 -15.47
C TRP A 167 5.64 -6.76 -16.34
N SER A 168 5.26 -6.65 -17.62
CA SER A 168 5.29 -7.80 -18.55
C SER A 168 6.67 -8.10 -19.14
N ASP A 169 7.61 -7.17 -19.03
CA ASP A 169 8.95 -7.29 -19.61
C ASP A 169 10.03 -7.30 -18.52
N ARG A 170 11.04 -8.16 -18.73
CA ARG A 170 12.16 -8.35 -17.80
C ARG A 170 12.98 -7.07 -17.60
N GLY A 171 12.98 -6.14 -18.56
CA GLY A 171 13.65 -4.84 -18.46
C GLY A 171 13.16 -3.97 -17.30
N MET A 172 11.94 -4.20 -16.79
CA MET A 172 11.45 -3.52 -15.58
C MET A 172 12.29 -3.81 -14.35
N ILE A 173 12.92 -4.99 -14.27
CA ILE A 173 13.83 -5.35 -13.17
C ILE A 173 14.98 -4.36 -13.11
N ASP A 174 15.63 -4.09 -14.24
CA ASP A 174 16.80 -3.22 -14.30
C ASP A 174 16.43 -1.75 -14.04
N ALA A 175 15.29 -1.29 -14.58
CA ALA A 175 14.77 0.05 -14.30
C ALA A 175 14.52 0.27 -12.81
N TYR A 176 13.83 -0.68 -12.15
CA TYR A 176 13.57 -0.62 -10.72
C TYR A 176 14.83 -0.71 -9.88
N VAL A 177 15.75 -1.63 -10.22
CA VAL A 177 16.99 -1.82 -9.46
C VAL A 177 17.89 -0.59 -9.56
N ASN A 178 17.97 0.06 -10.73
CA ASN A 178 18.67 1.32 -10.88
C ASN A 178 18.04 2.42 -10.02
N TYR A 179 16.71 2.52 -10.04
CA TYR A 179 15.96 3.44 -9.20
C TYR A 179 16.25 3.22 -7.70
N ALA A 180 16.06 2.00 -7.20
CA ALA A 180 16.35 1.64 -5.80
C ALA A 180 17.80 1.96 -5.41
N LYS A 181 18.77 1.64 -6.28
CA LYS A 181 20.19 1.92 -6.04
C LYS A 181 20.47 3.40 -5.85
N VAL A 182 19.87 4.27 -6.68
CA VAL A 182 20.00 5.73 -6.53
C VAL A 182 19.44 6.18 -5.19
N LEU A 183 18.24 5.73 -4.82
CA LEU A 183 17.63 6.09 -3.54
C LEU A 183 18.49 5.67 -2.35
N PHE A 184 18.92 4.41 -2.33
CA PHE A 184 19.77 3.88 -1.27
C PHE A 184 21.06 4.68 -1.15
N THR A 185 21.70 5.01 -2.27
CA THR A 185 22.96 5.77 -2.27
C THR A 185 22.75 7.19 -1.75
N GLU A 186 21.70 7.86 -2.22
CA GLU A 186 21.42 9.26 -1.92
C GLU A 186 20.99 9.48 -0.46
N TYR A 187 20.21 8.55 0.09
CA TYR A 187 19.55 8.69 1.39
C TYR A 187 20.08 7.75 2.48
N LYS A 188 21.22 7.10 2.27
CA LYS A 188 21.79 6.12 3.23
C LYS A 188 21.96 6.60 4.66
N ASP A 189 22.18 7.91 4.85
CA ASP A 189 22.39 8.54 6.15
C ASP A 189 21.09 9.16 6.71
N LEU A 190 20.00 9.15 5.92
CA LEU A 190 18.72 9.78 6.26
C LEU A 190 17.59 8.78 6.48
N VAL A 191 17.63 7.61 5.84
CA VAL A 191 16.56 6.61 5.87
C VAL A 191 17.12 5.25 6.23
N LYS A 192 16.59 4.63 7.29
CA LYS A 192 16.96 3.28 7.70
C LYS A 192 16.00 2.21 7.20
N TYR A 193 14.70 2.51 7.16
CA TYR A 193 13.66 1.53 6.88
C TYR A 193 13.10 1.71 5.47
N TRP A 194 13.10 0.63 4.71
CA TRP A 194 12.69 0.61 3.31
C TRP A 194 11.70 -0.52 3.04
N LEU A 195 10.74 -0.29 2.14
CA LEU A 195 9.81 -1.29 1.63
C LEU A 195 9.93 -1.32 0.11
N THR A 196 9.96 -2.51 -0.50
CA THR A 196 10.19 -2.63 -1.94
C THR A 196 8.97 -2.26 -2.78
N PHE A 197 7.93 -3.10 -2.75
CA PHE A 197 6.69 -2.93 -3.51
C PHE A 197 5.50 -2.88 -2.57
N ASN A 198 4.71 -1.80 -2.62
CA ASN A 198 3.47 -1.69 -1.87
C ASN A 198 2.48 -2.79 -2.27
N GLU A 199 1.93 -3.50 -1.28
CA GLU A 199 0.83 -4.46 -1.43
C GLU A 199 1.01 -5.36 -2.66
N ILE A 200 2.20 -5.95 -2.80
CA ILE A 200 2.62 -6.66 -4.03
C ILE A 200 1.66 -7.78 -4.43
N ASN A 201 1.02 -8.43 -3.45
CA ASN A 201 0.03 -9.49 -3.65
C ASN A 201 -1.29 -9.01 -4.27
N SER A 202 -1.53 -7.70 -4.36
CA SER A 202 -2.69 -7.11 -5.04
C SER A 202 -2.81 -7.53 -6.50
N ALA A 203 -1.70 -7.90 -7.16
CA ALA A 203 -1.70 -8.43 -8.53
C ALA A 203 -2.58 -9.68 -8.70
N LEU A 204 -2.71 -10.52 -7.66
CA LEU A 204 -3.63 -11.67 -7.65
C LEU A 204 -4.88 -11.37 -6.84
N LEU A 205 -4.71 -10.80 -5.65
CA LEU A 205 -5.80 -10.57 -4.69
C LEU A 205 -6.92 -9.69 -5.27
N LEU A 206 -6.57 -8.55 -5.88
CA LEU A 206 -7.56 -7.63 -6.43
C LEU A 206 -8.20 -8.17 -7.70
N MET A 207 -7.41 -8.85 -8.53
CA MET A 207 -7.91 -9.50 -9.75
C MET A 207 -9.05 -10.47 -9.41
N GLU A 208 -8.85 -11.34 -8.42
CA GLU A 208 -9.88 -12.27 -7.92
C GLU A 208 -11.07 -11.54 -7.30
N MET A 209 -10.79 -10.54 -6.46
CA MET A 209 -11.82 -9.78 -5.75
C MET A 209 -12.79 -9.06 -6.69
N PHE A 210 -12.28 -8.48 -7.79
CA PHE A 210 -13.08 -7.74 -8.76
C PHE A 210 -13.63 -8.59 -9.91
N ASN A 211 -13.26 -9.87 -9.99
CA ASN A 211 -13.73 -10.78 -11.03
C ASN A 211 -15.27 -10.96 -11.03
N GLN A 212 -15.94 -10.89 -9.87
CA GLN A 212 -17.41 -10.98 -9.73
C GLN A 212 -18.10 -12.09 -10.57
N GLY A 213 -17.43 -13.21 -10.83
CA GLY A 213 -17.96 -14.31 -11.65
C GLY A 213 -17.93 -14.08 -13.17
N ARG A 214 -17.19 -13.08 -13.65
CA ARG A 214 -17.00 -12.80 -15.10
C ARG A 214 -15.98 -13.75 -15.76
N GLY A 215 -15.21 -14.47 -14.95
CA GLY A 215 -14.14 -15.36 -15.39
C GLY A 215 -12.88 -14.55 -15.72
N ILE A 216 -11.77 -14.87 -15.04
CA ILE A 216 -10.44 -14.36 -15.40
C ILE A 216 -9.85 -15.34 -16.41
N SER A 217 -9.25 -14.84 -17.48
CA SER A 217 -8.62 -15.69 -18.48
C SER A 217 -7.25 -16.20 -18.00
N ASP A 218 -6.82 -17.35 -18.51
CA ASP A 218 -5.49 -17.90 -18.20
C ASP A 218 -4.37 -16.91 -18.59
N GLU A 219 -4.56 -16.10 -19.64
CA GLU A 219 -3.61 -15.06 -20.03
C GLU A 219 -3.46 -13.97 -18.97
N ALA A 220 -4.54 -13.62 -18.26
CA ALA A 220 -4.48 -12.66 -17.16
C ALA A 220 -3.72 -13.23 -15.95
N TYR A 221 -3.92 -14.51 -15.60
CA TYR A 221 -3.10 -15.18 -14.59
C TYR A 221 -1.63 -15.29 -15.02
N GLN A 222 -1.37 -15.66 -16.27
CA GLN A 222 -0.02 -15.69 -16.82
C GLN A 222 0.68 -14.33 -16.67
N HIS A 223 -0.01 -13.24 -17.01
CA HIS A 223 0.52 -11.89 -16.83
C HIS A 223 0.76 -11.57 -15.35
N ALA A 224 -0.22 -11.82 -14.46
CA ALA A 224 -0.10 -11.52 -13.03
C ALA A 224 1.06 -12.29 -12.35
N TYR A 225 1.20 -13.58 -12.63
CA TYR A 225 2.31 -14.37 -12.06
C TYR A 225 3.67 -14.00 -12.67
N GLN A 226 3.74 -13.65 -13.97
CA GLN A 226 4.99 -13.17 -14.58
C GLN A 226 5.42 -11.83 -14.01
N LYS A 227 4.46 -10.90 -13.84
CA LYS A 227 4.66 -9.62 -13.14
C LYS A 227 5.22 -9.84 -11.74
N LEU A 228 4.58 -10.70 -10.96
CA LEU A 228 5.03 -11.03 -9.61
C LEU A 228 6.45 -11.61 -9.62
N HIS A 229 6.78 -12.52 -10.54
CA HIS A 229 8.12 -13.06 -10.65
C HIS A 229 9.18 -11.96 -10.83
N TYR A 230 8.97 -11.06 -11.81
CA TYR A 230 9.90 -9.96 -12.04
C TYR A 230 10.00 -9.00 -10.85
N GLN A 231 8.88 -8.69 -10.19
CA GLN A 231 8.89 -7.88 -8.98
C GLN A 231 9.61 -8.56 -7.81
N PHE A 232 9.48 -9.89 -7.64
CA PHE A 232 10.24 -10.62 -6.63
C PHE A 232 11.74 -10.56 -6.87
N VAL A 233 12.17 -10.75 -8.13
CA VAL A 233 13.59 -10.67 -8.50
C VAL A 233 14.11 -9.25 -8.30
N ALA A 234 13.36 -8.24 -8.71
CA ALA A 234 13.70 -6.83 -8.52
C ALA A 234 13.81 -6.46 -7.03
N SER A 235 12.86 -6.92 -6.21
CA SER A 235 12.85 -6.78 -4.75
C SER A 235 14.12 -7.40 -4.14
N ALA A 236 14.43 -8.65 -4.51
CA ALA A 236 15.60 -9.35 -3.98
C ALA A 236 16.94 -8.71 -4.39
N LYS A 237 17.05 -8.26 -5.64
CA LYS A 237 18.22 -7.49 -6.10
C LYS A 237 18.35 -6.16 -5.34
N ALA A 238 17.25 -5.46 -5.10
CA ALA A 238 17.25 -4.22 -4.32
C ALA A 238 17.67 -4.45 -2.87
N VAL A 239 17.21 -5.53 -2.22
CA VAL A 239 17.67 -5.91 -0.87
C VAL A 239 19.19 -6.07 -0.84
N LYS A 240 19.75 -6.87 -1.76
CA LYS A 240 21.20 -7.11 -1.84
C LYS A 240 21.98 -5.81 -2.00
N ILE A 241 21.59 -4.97 -2.95
CA ILE A 241 22.26 -3.69 -3.23
C ILE A 241 22.11 -2.73 -2.05
N GLY A 242 20.95 -2.72 -1.40
CA GLY A 242 20.72 -1.92 -0.20
C GLY A 242 21.70 -2.28 0.90
N HIS A 243 21.86 -3.56 1.22
CA HIS A 243 22.83 -4.03 2.23
C HIS A 243 24.29 -3.83 1.82
N GLU A 244 24.61 -3.88 0.53
CA GLU A 244 25.95 -3.52 0.02
C GLU A 244 26.27 -2.04 0.24
N ILE A 245 25.27 -1.16 0.10
CA ILE A 245 25.41 0.30 0.30
C ILE A 245 25.45 0.65 1.79
N ASN A 246 24.53 0.06 2.57
CA ASN A 246 24.44 0.25 4.01
C ASN A 246 23.91 -1.03 4.68
N PRO A 247 24.74 -1.77 5.43
CA PRO A 247 24.32 -3.00 6.10
C PRO A 247 23.33 -2.76 7.26
N ASP A 248 23.13 -1.51 7.71
CA ASP A 248 22.18 -1.16 8.77
C ASP A 248 20.75 -0.93 8.25
N PHE A 249 20.54 -0.95 6.93
CA PHE A 249 19.21 -0.87 6.36
C PHE A 249 18.34 -2.05 6.80
N MET A 250 17.07 -1.75 7.05
CA MET A 250 16.02 -2.74 7.27
C MET A 250 15.09 -2.69 6.05
N ILE A 251 15.14 -3.71 5.20
CA ILE A 251 14.40 -3.76 3.94
C ILE A 251 13.30 -4.81 4.03
N GLY A 252 12.04 -4.36 4.01
CA GLY A 252 10.85 -5.18 4.16
C GLY A 252 10.12 -5.43 2.85
N ASN A 253 9.28 -6.47 2.87
CA ASN A 253 8.18 -6.58 1.91
C ASN A 253 7.04 -5.62 2.30
N MET A 254 6.00 -5.53 1.49
CA MET A 254 4.72 -4.95 1.90
C MET A 254 3.57 -5.78 1.30
N ILE A 255 2.76 -6.39 2.17
CA ILE A 255 1.65 -7.27 1.80
C ILE A 255 0.31 -6.61 2.13
N CYS A 256 -0.66 -6.67 1.21
CA CYS A 256 -2.06 -6.40 1.50
C CYS A 256 -2.58 -7.49 2.44
N GLY A 257 -2.64 -7.20 3.73
CA GLY A 257 -2.96 -8.18 4.77
C GLY A 257 -4.47 -8.32 4.96
N ILE A 258 -4.99 -9.49 4.60
CA ILE A 258 -6.38 -9.86 4.85
C ILE A 258 -6.41 -11.23 5.53
N ALA A 259 -7.01 -11.29 6.72
CA ALA A 259 -7.28 -12.55 7.39
C ALA A 259 -8.41 -13.28 6.66
N ASN A 260 -8.21 -14.55 6.30
CA ASN A 260 -9.27 -15.38 5.71
C ASN A 260 -9.77 -16.38 6.75
N TYR A 261 -11.08 -16.42 7.00
CA TYR A 261 -11.74 -17.42 7.83
C TYR A 261 -12.49 -18.46 6.99
N PRO A 262 -12.54 -19.74 7.40
CA PRO A 262 -13.47 -20.69 6.80
C PRO A 262 -14.90 -20.34 7.23
N GLY A 263 -15.85 -20.39 6.29
CA GLY A 263 -17.26 -20.08 6.58
C GLY A 263 -17.95 -21.13 7.45
N SER A 264 -17.42 -22.35 7.50
CA SER A 264 -17.94 -23.45 8.32
C SER A 264 -16.82 -24.47 8.63
N PRO A 265 -17.05 -25.41 9.57
CA PRO A 265 -16.13 -26.53 9.80
C PRO A 265 -16.21 -27.61 8.70
N ASP A 266 -16.96 -27.40 7.61
CA ASP A 266 -16.95 -28.31 6.45
C ASP A 266 -15.50 -28.46 5.95
N PRO A 267 -14.96 -29.69 5.83
CA PRO A 267 -13.63 -29.91 5.29
C PRO A 267 -13.38 -29.22 3.93
N LYS A 268 -14.42 -29.00 3.13
CA LYS A 268 -14.32 -28.22 1.87
C LYS A 268 -14.02 -26.75 2.11
N ASP A 269 -14.67 -26.13 3.10
CA ASP A 269 -14.41 -24.74 3.50
C ASP A 269 -13.04 -24.60 4.14
N ILE A 270 -12.60 -25.59 4.92
CA ILE A 270 -11.24 -25.64 5.47
C ILE A 270 -10.20 -25.66 4.34
N LEU A 271 -10.40 -26.51 3.33
CA LEU A 271 -9.46 -26.61 2.21
C LEU A 271 -9.48 -25.35 1.33
N ALA A 272 -10.66 -24.80 1.04
CA ALA A 272 -10.81 -23.55 0.29
C ALA A 272 -10.15 -22.37 1.03
N ASN A 273 -10.31 -22.28 2.35
CA ASN A 273 -9.66 -21.27 3.17
C ASN A 273 -8.13 -21.39 3.12
N ARG A 274 -7.59 -22.61 3.21
CA ARG A 274 -6.15 -22.84 3.07
C ARG A 274 -5.64 -22.35 1.70
N TYR A 275 -6.35 -22.65 0.62
CA TYR A 275 -5.95 -22.22 -0.72
C TYR A 275 -6.02 -20.70 -0.89
N ALA A 276 -7.02 -20.04 -0.28
CA ALA A 276 -7.10 -18.59 -0.23
C ALA A 276 -5.90 -17.97 0.49
N TRP A 277 -5.48 -18.52 1.64
CA TRP A 277 -4.25 -18.08 2.32
C TRP A 277 -2.99 -18.30 1.48
N GLU A 278 -2.87 -19.47 0.84
CA GLU A 278 -1.74 -19.82 -0.03
C GLU A 278 -1.59 -18.83 -1.19
N GLN A 279 -2.67 -18.55 -1.92
CA GLN A 279 -2.66 -17.64 -3.07
C GLN A 279 -2.52 -16.18 -2.66
N ASN A 280 -3.36 -15.70 -1.72
CA ASN A 280 -3.51 -14.28 -1.47
C ASN A 280 -2.43 -13.70 -0.57
N ILE A 281 -1.82 -14.50 0.31
CA ILE A 281 -0.87 -14.01 1.32
C ILE A 281 0.47 -14.74 1.23
N HIS A 282 0.45 -16.08 1.32
CA HIS A 282 1.68 -16.85 1.47
C HIS A 282 2.50 -16.93 0.19
N TYR A 283 1.93 -16.86 -1.01
CA TYR A 283 2.71 -16.92 -2.26
C TYR A 283 3.76 -15.80 -2.31
N CYS A 284 3.32 -14.54 -2.16
CA CYS A 284 4.23 -13.39 -2.16
C CYS A 284 5.07 -13.30 -0.89
N GLY A 285 4.52 -13.70 0.26
CA GLY A 285 5.23 -13.72 1.53
C GLY A 285 6.38 -14.74 1.55
N ASP A 286 6.13 -15.97 1.12
CA ASP A 286 7.12 -17.06 1.11
C ASP A 286 8.28 -16.72 0.17
N VAL A 287 8.01 -16.23 -1.04
CA VAL A 287 9.10 -15.88 -1.98
C VAL A 287 10.01 -14.82 -1.40
N GLN A 288 9.47 -13.76 -0.79
CA GLN A 288 10.28 -12.65 -0.26
C GLN A 288 10.96 -12.98 1.08
N CYS A 289 10.31 -13.74 1.95
CA CYS A 289 10.83 -14.04 3.29
C CYS A 289 11.73 -15.28 3.33
N LYS A 290 11.44 -16.28 2.48
CA LYS A 290 12.19 -17.55 2.41
C LYS A 290 13.16 -17.59 1.24
N GLY A 291 12.98 -16.72 0.24
CA GLY A 291 13.85 -16.65 -0.94
C GLY A 291 13.64 -17.79 -1.92
N GLU A 292 12.50 -18.48 -1.86
CA GLU A 292 12.17 -19.61 -2.72
C GLU A 292 10.65 -19.71 -2.95
N TYR A 293 10.27 -20.29 -4.09
CA TYR A 293 8.87 -20.58 -4.35
C TYR A 293 8.35 -21.71 -3.45
N PRO A 294 7.19 -21.51 -2.79
CA PRO A 294 6.62 -22.56 -1.95
C PRO A 294 6.13 -23.75 -2.78
N SER A 295 6.00 -24.92 -2.15
CA SER A 295 5.60 -26.15 -2.85
C SER A 295 4.24 -26.05 -3.55
N PHE A 296 3.31 -25.27 -3.00
CA PHE A 296 1.99 -25.04 -3.59
C PHE A 296 2.02 -24.12 -4.83
N ALA A 297 3.13 -23.44 -5.11
CA ALA A 297 3.27 -22.61 -6.32
C ALA A 297 3.00 -23.42 -7.60
N LYS A 298 3.44 -24.68 -7.64
CA LYS A 298 3.16 -25.59 -8.76
C LYS A 298 1.66 -25.81 -8.97
N ARG A 299 0.87 -25.91 -7.90
CA ARG A 299 -0.59 -26.03 -7.98
C ARG A 299 -1.17 -24.75 -8.59
N LEU A 300 -0.80 -23.60 -8.04
CA LEU A 300 -1.28 -22.29 -8.50
C LEU A 300 -0.98 -22.05 -9.99
N TRP A 301 0.21 -22.44 -10.46
CA TRP A 301 0.55 -22.30 -11.88
C TRP A 301 -0.21 -23.27 -12.78
N ASN A 302 -0.38 -24.53 -12.33
CA ASN A 302 -1.10 -25.55 -13.09
C ASN A 302 -2.61 -25.26 -13.22
N GLU A 303 -3.21 -24.57 -12.25
CA GLU A 303 -4.64 -24.20 -12.27
C GLU A 303 -5.00 -23.31 -13.48
N HIS A 304 -4.04 -22.55 -14.00
CA HIS A 304 -4.22 -21.59 -15.09
C HIS A 304 -3.16 -21.72 -16.21
N ASN A 305 -2.55 -22.90 -16.34
CA ASN A 305 -1.56 -23.21 -17.38
C ASN A 305 -0.38 -22.21 -17.46
N VAL A 306 0.02 -21.65 -16.33
CA VAL A 306 1.04 -20.59 -16.24
C VAL A 306 2.43 -21.18 -16.46
N SER A 307 3.21 -20.57 -17.34
CA SER A 307 4.62 -20.84 -17.57
C SER A 307 5.43 -19.56 -17.39
N LEU A 308 6.28 -19.52 -16.36
CA LEU A 308 7.05 -18.33 -16.01
C LEU A 308 8.43 -18.35 -16.65
N ASP A 309 8.87 -17.20 -17.14
CA ASP A 309 10.27 -16.93 -17.46
C ASP A 309 11.06 -16.80 -16.15
N ILE A 310 11.59 -17.92 -15.65
CA ILE A 310 12.44 -18.01 -14.46
C ILE A 310 13.81 -18.52 -14.89
N THR A 311 14.85 -17.77 -14.59
CA THR A 311 16.24 -18.17 -14.81
C THR A 311 16.87 -18.73 -13.53
N ASP A 312 17.96 -19.48 -13.66
CA ASP A 312 18.75 -19.94 -12.50
C ASP A 312 19.30 -18.76 -11.68
N GLN A 313 19.62 -17.65 -12.36
CA GLN A 313 20.08 -16.43 -11.71
C GLN A 313 18.96 -15.77 -10.90
N ASP A 314 17.71 -15.80 -11.38
CA ASP A 314 16.56 -15.29 -10.62
C ASP A 314 16.41 -16.06 -9.30
N LEU A 315 16.46 -17.39 -9.35
CA LEU A 315 16.39 -18.23 -8.14
C LEU A 315 17.53 -17.95 -7.17
N ALA A 316 18.74 -17.72 -7.68
CA ALA A 316 19.89 -17.34 -6.86
C ALA A 316 19.70 -15.96 -6.20
N ASP A 317 19.16 -14.99 -6.95
CA ASP A 317 18.89 -13.65 -6.44
C ASP A 317 17.80 -13.66 -5.37
N LEU A 318 16.69 -14.38 -5.59
CA LEU A 318 15.63 -14.55 -4.59
C LEU A 318 16.18 -15.09 -3.26
N LYS A 319 17.03 -16.11 -3.32
CA LYS A 319 17.64 -16.72 -2.13
C LYS A 319 18.59 -15.77 -1.39
N ALA A 320 19.32 -14.95 -2.13
CA ALA A 320 20.29 -14.01 -1.59
C ALA A 320 19.65 -12.70 -1.08
N GLY A 321 18.49 -12.31 -1.60
CA GLY A 321 17.81 -11.05 -1.29
C GLY A 321 16.52 -11.20 -0.49
N LYS A 322 16.56 -11.97 0.60
CA LYS A 322 15.39 -12.10 1.49
C LYS A 322 15.19 -10.84 2.32
N VAL A 323 13.94 -10.49 2.55
CA VAL A 323 13.60 -9.30 3.35
C VAL A 323 13.95 -9.47 4.83
N ASP A 324 14.27 -8.36 5.49
CA ASP A 324 14.65 -8.31 6.92
C ASP A 324 13.45 -8.24 7.87
N MET A 325 12.30 -7.83 7.34
CA MET A 325 11.08 -7.60 8.09
C MET A 325 9.83 -7.90 7.25
N TYR A 326 8.78 -8.36 7.92
CA TYR A 326 7.47 -8.57 7.31
C TYR A 326 6.58 -7.37 7.59
N THR A 327 6.20 -6.62 6.56
CA THR A 327 5.27 -5.50 6.73
C THR A 327 4.01 -5.69 5.93
N PHE A 328 2.92 -5.13 6.44
CA PHE A 328 1.61 -5.35 5.86
C PHE A 328 0.65 -4.20 6.19
N SER A 329 -0.34 -4.03 5.32
CA SER A 329 -1.56 -3.30 5.63
C SER A 329 -2.57 -4.24 6.29
N TYR A 330 -3.44 -3.70 7.14
CA TYR A 330 -4.60 -4.46 7.63
C TYR A 330 -5.79 -3.54 7.77
N TYR A 331 -6.91 -3.94 7.19
CA TYR A 331 -8.16 -3.17 7.25
C TYR A 331 -9.38 -4.02 7.59
N MET A 332 -9.38 -5.28 7.17
CA MET A 332 -10.53 -6.17 7.25
C MET A 332 -10.13 -7.65 7.18
N SER A 333 -11.13 -8.52 7.36
CA SER A 333 -11.06 -9.96 7.13
C SER A 333 -12.08 -10.42 6.08
N ASN A 334 -11.84 -11.57 5.47
CA ASN A 334 -12.75 -12.26 4.55
C ASN A 334 -13.27 -13.57 5.14
N MET A 335 -14.45 -14.00 4.69
CA MET A 335 -14.97 -15.34 4.91
C MET A 335 -14.98 -16.13 3.60
N VAL A 336 -14.39 -17.32 3.62
CA VAL A 336 -14.24 -18.22 2.47
C VAL A 336 -15.15 -19.43 2.67
N THR A 337 -16.08 -19.66 1.76
CA THR A 337 -16.98 -20.81 1.81
C THR A 337 -17.27 -21.36 0.42
N THR A 338 -17.54 -22.66 0.36
CA THR A 338 -17.96 -23.42 -0.82
C THR A 338 -19.48 -23.56 -0.90
N HIS A 339 -20.21 -23.06 0.09
CA HIS A 339 -21.67 -23.09 0.15
C HIS A 339 -22.26 -21.89 -0.58
N GLU A 340 -23.52 -22.01 -1.03
CA GLU A 340 -24.23 -20.86 -1.59
C GLU A 340 -24.49 -19.81 -0.51
N VAL A 341 -24.25 -18.54 -0.84
CA VAL A 341 -24.40 -17.42 0.09
C VAL A 341 -25.29 -16.35 -0.52
N GLU A 342 -26.36 -16.01 0.18
CA GLU A 342 -27.31 -14.96 -0.23
C GLU A 342 -26.78 -13.54 0.08
N ASP A 343 -26.07 -13.37 1.21
CA ASP A 343 -25.51 -12.07 1.64
C ASP A 343 -24.01 -11.98 1.34
N LYS A 344 -23.68 -11.22 0.30
CA LYS A 344 -22.30 -10.99 -0.14
C LYS A 344 -21.83 -9.60 0.28
N ALA A 345 -20.58 -9.50 0.71
CA ALA A 345 -19.91 -8.23 0.89
C ALA A 345 -19.75 -7.56 -0.49
N SER A 346 -20.08 -6.27 -0.57
CA SER A 346 -19.87 -5.44 -1.74
C SER A 346 -19.25 -4.12 -1.31
N GLY A 347 -18.13 -3.76 -1.92
CA GLY A 347 -17.36 -2.58 -1.54
C GLY A 347 -16.18 -2.33 -2.46
N ASN A 348 -15.53 -1.18 -2.33
CA ASN A 348 -14.47 -0.76 -3.26
C ASN A 348 -13.19 -1.61 -3.18
N PHE A 349 -13.04 -2.43 -2.14
CA PHE A 349 -12.01 -3.47 -1.98
C PHE A 349 -12.56 -4.61 -1.10
N SER A 350 -13.84 -4.95 -1.27
CA SER A 350 -14.45 -6.06 -0.52
C SER A 350 -15.37 -6.88 -1.43
N ALA A 351 -15.19 -8.19 -1.40
CA ALA A 351 -15.99 -9.17 -2.12
C ALA A 351 -16.05 -10.49 -1.33
N GLY A 352 -17.07 -11.30 -1.60
CA GLY A 352 -17.22 -12.64 -1.01
C GLY A 352 -18.35 -12.71 0.02
N ALA A 353 -18.38 -13.79 0.80
CA ALA A 353 -19.42 -14.04 1.79
C ALA A 353 -19.28 -13.07 2.98
N LYS A 354 -20.38 -12.50 3.47
CA LYS A 354 -20.32 -11.72 4.71
C LYS A 354 -20.11 -12.61 5.91
N ASN A 355 -19.22 -12.19 6.81
CA ASN A 355 -19.10 -12.81 8.11
C ASN A 355 -20.24 -12.30 9.01
N PRO A 356 -21.19 -13.15 9.46
CA PRO A 356 -22.36 -12.72 10.22
C PRO A 356 -22.03 -12.15 11.60
N TYR A 357 -20.79 -12.32 12.08
CA TYR A 357 -20.32 -11.82 13.36
C TYR A 357 -19.69 -10.42 13.29
N LEU A 358 -19.48 -9.87 12.10
CA LEU A 358 -18.76 -8.62 11.89
C LEU A 358 -19.67 -7.48 11.43
N LYS A 359 -19.26 -6.25 11.75
CA LYS A 359 -19.88 -5.03 11.25
C LYS A 359 -19.11 -4.52 10.03
N TYR A 360 -19.82 -3.91 9.10
CA TYR A 360 -19.26 -3.43 7.83
C TYR A 360 -19.38 -1.90 7.74
N SER A 361 -18.33 -1.23 7.26
CA SER A 361 -18.34 0.22 6.96
C SER A 361 -19.25 0.52 5.76
N ASP A 362 -19.53 1.80 5.50
CA ASP A 362 -20.23 2.25 4.28
C ASP A 362 -19.53 1.87 2.97
N TRP A 363 -18.20 1.65 3.00
CA TRP A 363 -17.42 1.14 1.86
C TRP A 363 -17.31 -0.39 1.81
N GLY A 364 -18.08 -1.11 2.63
CA GLY A 364 -18.15 -2.57 2.64
C GLY A 364 -16.99 -3.28 3.34
N TRP A 365 -16.17 -2.59 4.12
CA TRP A 365 -15.04 -3.20 4.85
C TRP A 365 -15.47 -3.73 6.21
N ALA A 366 -15.18 -4.99 6.49
CA ALA A 366 -15.48 -5.62 7.78
C ALA A 366 -14.53 -5.09 8.87
N THR A 367 -15.08 -4.54 9.94
CA THR A 367 -14.29 -4.17 11.13
C THR A 367 -13.99 -5.43 11.93
N ASP A 368 -12.73 -5.88 11.91
CA ASP A 368 -12.28 -7.08 12.62
C ASP A 368 -10.92 -6.88 13.33
N PRO A 369 -10.91 -6.28 14.53
CA PRO A 369 -9.69 -6.17 15.32
C PRO A 369 -9.12 -7.54 15.71
N THR A 370 -9.97 -8.56 15.92
CA THR A 370 -9.52 -9.91 16.29
C THR A 370 -8.74 -10.54 15.14
N GLY A 371 -9.14 -10.26 13.90
CA GLY A 371 -8.42 -10.69 12.72
C GLY A 371 -7.03 -10.08 12.58
N LEU A 372 -6.79 -8.86 13.09
CA LEU A 372 -5.44 -8.30 13.15
C LEU A 372 -4.56 -9.09 14.12
N GLN A 373 -5.07 -9.43 15.30
CA GLN A 373 -4.35 -10.29 16.25
C GLN A 373 -4.05 -11.66 15.62
N TYR A 374 -5.05 -12.31 15.02
CA TYR A 374 -4.90 -13.60 14.35
C TYR A 374 -3.85 -13.55 13.22
N TYR A 375 -3.90 -12.51 12.39
CA TYR A 375 -2.95 -12.32 11.30
C TYR A 375 -1.52 -12.15 11.81
N LEU A 376 -1.32 -11.31 12.84
CA LEU A 376 -0.01 -11.09 13.45
C LEU A 376 0.59 -12.39 13.99
N GLU A 377 -0.17 -13.14 14.79
CA GLU A 377 0.30 -14.39 15.38
C GLU A 377 0.63 -15.44 14.30
N LEU A 378 -0.28 -15.64 13.34
CA LEU A 378 -0.11 -16.63 12.28
C LEU A 378 1.11 -16.34 11.39
N ILE A 379 1.31 -15.08 11.00
CA ILE A 379 2.39 -14.67 10.11
C ILE A 379 3.73 -14.66 10.85
N TYR A 380 3.73 -14.23 12.11
CA TYR A 380 4.94 -14.28 12.94
C TYR A 380 5.40 -15.72 13.17
N ASP A 381 4.50 -16.65 13.46
CA ASP A 381 4.81 -18.08 13.59
C ASP A 381 5.36 -18.69 12.30
N ARG A 382 4.95 -18.15 11.15
CA ARG A 382 5.39 -18.65 9.84
C ARG A 382 6.81 -18.21 9.47
N TYR A 383 7.15 -16.96 9.75
CA TYR A 383 8.39 -16.35 9.23
C TYR A 383 9.42 -15.99 10.31
N HIS A 384 8.97 -15.78 11.55
CA HIS A 384 9.81 -15.30 12.67
C HIS A 384 10.64 -14.06 12.32
N LEU A 385 10.10 -13.21 11.44
CA LEU A 385 10.68 -11.91 11.10
C LEU A 385 10.01 -10.82 11.93
N PRO A 386 10.75 -9.75 12.27
CA PRO A 386 10.16 -8.55 12.84
C PRO A 386 9.01 -8.03 11.99
N MET A 387 7.93 -7.60 12.64
CA MET A 387 6.73 -7.15 11.96
C MET A 387 6.49 -5.65 12.12
N MET A 388 5.86 -5.05 11.11
CA MET A 388 5.32 -3.70 11.17
C MET A 388 3.94 -3.65 10.53
N VAL A 389 2.96 -3.11 11.25
CA VAL A 389 1.67 -2.74 10.66
C VAL A 389 1.88 -1.37 10.02
N VAL A 390 2.03 -1.37 8.70
CA VAL A 390 2.40 -0.16 7.95
C VAL A 390 1.22 0.56 7.33
N GLU A 391 0.03 -0.03 7.44
CA GLU A 391 -1.26 0.63 7.24
C GLU A 391 -2.34 -0.01 8.10
N ASN A 392 -3.17 0.83 8.70
CA ASN A 392 -4.46 0.47 9.28
C ASN A 392 -5.28 1.76 9.40
N GLY A 393 -6.58 1.71 9.16
CA GLY A 393 -7.41 2.90 9.22
C GLY A 393 -8.86 2.68 8.81
N LEU A 394 -9.71 3.63 9.14
CA LEU A 394 -11.12 3.62 8.78
C LEU A 394 -11.42 4.79 7.85
N GLY A 395 -11.77 4.45 6.61
CA GLY A 395 -12.30 5.41 5.65
C GLY A 395 -13.78 5.68 5.95
N ALA A 396 -14.11 6.91 6.27
CA ALA A 396 -15.47 7.33 6.61
C ALA A 396 -15.72 8.78 6.14
N VAL A 397 -16.98 9.16 6.03
CA VAL A 397 -17.37 10.55 5.76
C VAL A 397 -17.25 11.35 7.06
N ASP A 398 -16.43 12.39 7.05
CA ASP A 398 -16.38 13.34 8.17
C ASP A 398 -17.40 14.46 7.99
N LYS A 399 -17.92 14.97 9.10
CA LYS A 399 -18.74 16.18 9.15
C LYS A 399 -18.00 17.26 9.91
N LEU A 400 -18.05 18.49 9.38
CA LEU A 400 -17.54 19.66 10.05
C LEU A 400 -18.68 20.28 10.87
N GLU A 401 -18.59 20.17 12.20
CA GLU A 401 -19.55 20.70 13.16
C GLU A 401 -18.80 21.68 14.07
N ASP A 402 -19.28 22.92 14.18
CA ASP A 402 -18.64 24.00 14.94
C ASP A 402 -17.15 24.23 14.61
N GLY A 403 -16.78 24.01 13.33
CA GLY A 403 -15.40 24.14 12.85
C GLY A 403 -14.46 23.00 13.26
N LYS A 404 -15.01 21.89 13.77
CA LYS A 404 -14.27 20.69 14.17
C LYS A 404 -14.86 19.44 13.54
N VAL A 405 -14.09 18.36 13.56
CA VAL A 405 -14.56 17.03 13.17
C VAL A 405 -14.56 16.14 14.40
N HIS A 406 -15.75 15.69 14.78
CA HIS A 406 -15.98 14.76 15.89
C HIS A 406 -16.00 13.33 15.34
N ASP A 407 -14.85 12.65 15.36
CA ASP A 407 -14.63 11.37 14.71
C ASP A 407 -14.44 10.19 15.67
N ASP A 408 -15.34 10.09 16.66
CA ASP A 408 -15.37 8.99 17.63
C ASP A 408 -15.40 7.59 16.99
N TYR A 409 -16.04 7.46 15.81
CA TYR A 409 -16.05 6.21 15.05
C TYR A 409 -14.66 5.76 14.61
N ARG A 410 -13.78 6.71 14.25
CA ARG A 410 -12.40 6.44 13.84
C ARG A 410 -11.54 6.11 15.05
N ILE A 411 -11.73 6.85 16.14
CA ILE A 411 -11.09 6.58 17.43
C ILE A 411 -11.44 5.16 17.91
N ASP A 412 -12.73 4.79 17.88
CA ASP A 412 -13.19 3.47 18.32
C ASP A 412 -12.61 2.33 17.47
N TYR A 413 -12.58 2.49 16.15
CA TYR A 413 -11.93 1.53 15.25
C TYR A 413 -10.45 1.33 15.59
N LEU A 414 -9.68 2.42 15.68
CA LEU A 414 -8.24 2.36 15.93
C LEU A 414 -7.93 1.82 17.33
N ARG A 415 -8.70 2.23 18.35
CA ARG A 415 -8.60 1.71 19.74
C ARG A 415 -8.69 0.19 19.75
N GLN A 416 -9.71 -0.38 19.10
CA GLN A 416 -9.92 -1.82 19.08
C GLN A 416 -8.76 -2.57 18.41
N HIS A 417 -8.22 -2.04 17.30
CA HIS A 417 -7.07 -2.65 16.61
C HIS A 417 -5.79 -2.52 17.43
N ILE A 418 -5.56 -1.40 18.11
CA ILE A 418 -4.42 -1.23 19.02
C ILE A 418 -4.47 -2.23 20.19
N GLN A 419 -5.66 -2.45 20.77
CA GLN A 419 -5.84 -3.48 21.80
C GLN A 419 -5.56 -4.89 21.28
N ALA A 420 -5.91 -5.18 20.02
CA ALA A 420 -5.60 -6.47 19.40
C ALA A 420 -4.10 -6.66 19.14
N MET A 421 -3.40 -5.61 18.70
CA MET A 421 -1.94 -5.63 18.57
C MET A 421 -1.26 -5.84 19.92
N ASP A 422 -1.73 -5.17 20.98
CA ASP A 422 -1.19 -5.34 22.34
C ASP A 422 -1.27 -6.79 22.81
N LYS A 423 -2.39 -7.48 22.53
CA LYS A 423 -2.55 -8.91 22.82
C LYS A 423 -1.59 -9.79 22.01
N ALA A 424 -1.44 -9.51 20.71
CA ALA A 424 -0.50 -10.24 19.86
C ALA A 424 0.95 -10.11 20.37
N VAL A 425 1.34 -8.90 20.79
CA VAL A 425 2.66 -8.64 21.40
C VAL A 425 2.81 -9.38 22.73
N ALA A 426 1.78 -9.38 23.57
CA ALA A 426 1.78 -10.16 24.81
C ALA A 426 1.92 -11.67 24.56
N ASN A 427 1.44 -12.16 23.42
CA ASN A 427 1.59 -13.55 22.97
C ASN A 427 2.94 -13.86 22.29
N GLY A 428 3.84 -12.87 22.16
CA GLY A 428 5.22 -13.06 21.73
C GLY A 428 5.55 -12.57 20.32
N VAL A 429 4.63 -11.90 19.63
CA VAL A 429 4.89 -11.29 18.31
C VAL A 429 5.88 -10.13 18.44
N ASP A 430 6.97 -10.14 17.65
CA ASP A 430 7.90 -9.00 17.56
C ASP A 430 7.35 -7.90 16.63
N LEU A 431 6.34 -7.18 17.10
CA LEU A 431 5.79 -6.00 16.42
C LEU A 431 6.58 -4.75 16.80
N ARG A 432 7.08 -4.03 15.79
CA ARG A 432 8.00 -2.89 16.00
C ARG A 432 7.43 -1.53 15.62
N ALA A 433 6.39 -1.50 14.78
CA ALA A 433 5.79 -0.25 14.33
C ALA A 433 4.29 -0.39 14.06
N TYR A 434 3.59 0.74 14.20
CA TYR A 434 2.21 0.93 13.78
C TYR A 434 2.08 2.30 13.13
N THR A 435 1.74 2.32 11.84
CA THR A 435 1.47 3.56 11.09
C THR A 435 0.07 3.56 10.52
N THR A 436 -0.77 4.48 11.00
CA THR A 436 -2.14 4.62 10.52
C THR A 436 -2.17 5.18 9.10
N TRP A 437 -2.96 4.58 8.22
CA TRP A 437 -3.09 5.03 6.84
C TRP A 437 -3.80 6.37 6.73
N GLY A 438 -3.35 7.19 5.76
CA GLY A 438 -3.93 8.48 5.46
C GLY A 438 -3.98 9.36 6.70
N CYS A 439 -2.89 9.39 7.49
CA CYS A 439 -2.85 10.09 8.79
C CYS A 439 -3.19 11.59 8.70
N ILE A 440 -3.04 12.15 7.50
CA ILE A 440 -3.67 13.39 7.04
C ILE A 440 -4.60 13.00 5.88
N ASP A 441 -5.78 13.63 5.79
CA ASP A 441 -6.73 13.35 4.71
C ASP A 441 -6.03 13.41 3.35
N CYS A 442 -6.26 12.41 2.51
CA CYS A 442 -5.61 12.25 1.23
C CYS A 442 -6.61 11.76 0.17
N VAL A 443 -6.26 11.87 -1.10
CA VAL A 443 -7.06 11.29 -2.19
C VAL A 443 -7.10 9.78 -2.02
N SER A 444 -8.28 9.16 -1.93
CA SER A 444 -8.39 7.71 -1.73
C SER A 444 -7.87 6.93 -2.95
N ALA A 445 -7.20 5.79 -2.73
CA ALA A 445 -6.64 4.99 -3.83
C ALA A 445 -7.76 4.42 -4.74
N GLY A 446 -8.71 3.69 -4.15
CA GLY A 446 -9.71 2.95 -4.91
C GLY A 446 -10.78 3.79 -5.61
N THR A 447 -11.16 4.94 -5.05
CA THR A 447 -12.21 5.80 -5.64
C THR A 447 -11.73 7.18 -6.05
N GLY A 448 -10.53 7.61 -5.66
CA GLY A 448 -10.03 8.95 -6.00
C GLY A 448 -10.77 10.07 -5.25
N GLN A 449 -11.43 9.74 -4.14
CA GLN A 449 -12.29 10.67 -3.39
C GLN A 449 -11.54 11.28 -2.21
N MET A 450 -11.84 12.54 -1.91
CA MET A 450 -11.51 13.20 -0.65
C MET A 450 -12.56 12.93 0.44
N SER A 451 -13.81 12.66 0.06
CA SER A 451 -14.92 12.41 1.00
C SER A 451 -14.75 11.13 1.81
N LYS A 452 -13.97 10.16 1.31
CA LYS A 452 -13.52 8.99 2.06
C LYS A 452 -12.27 9.34 2.89
N ARG A 453 -12.49 9.88 4.09
CA ARG A 453 -11.43 10.44 4.95
C ARG A 453 -10.88 9.42 5.94
N TYR A 454 -9.58 9.50 6.17
CA TYR A 454 -8.84 8.61 7.09
C TYR A 454 -8.12 9.35 8.21
N GLY A 455 -7.81 10.63 8.01
CA GLY A 455 -6.77 11.29 8.79
C GLY A 455 -7.18 11.69 10.19
N PHE A 456 -6.15 11.96 10.98
CA PHE A 456 -6.22 12.74 12.20
C PHE A 456 -6.27 14.24 11.89
N ILE A 457 -5.83 14.62 10.70
CA ILE A 457 -5.79 15.99 10.21
C ILE A 457 -6.74 16.08 9.02
N TYR A 458 -7.79 16.88 9.18
CA TYR A 458 -8.71 17.22 8.11
C TYR A 458 -8.03 18.14 7.10
N VAL A 459 -8.30 17.93 5.81
CA VAL A 459 -7.90 18.85 4.74
C VAL A 459 -9.17 19.38 4.07
N ASP A 460 -9.30 20.72 4.02
CA ASP A 460 -10.41 21.40 3.36
C ASP A 460 -10.30 21.27 1.84
N ARG A 461 -10.80 20.14 1.34
CA ARG A 461 -10.92 19.80 -0.08
C ARG A 461 -12.06 18.81 -0.27
N ASP A 462 -12.88 18.99 -1.29
CA ASP A 462 -13.95 18.06 -1.67
C ASP A 462 -13.56 17.16 -2.86
N ASP A 463 -14.52 16.32 -3.30
CA ASP A 463 -14.34 15.37 -4.41
C ASP A 463 -14.22 16.06 -5.78
N GLU A 464 -14.59 17.35 -5.90
CA GLU A 464 -14.50 18.16 -7.12
C GLU A 464 -13.24 19.04 -7.14
N GLY A 465 -12.47 19.03 -6.04
CA GLY A 465 -11.25 19.81 -5.90
C GLY A 465 -11.45 21.22 -5.36
N HIS A 466 -12.65 21.56 -4.87
CA HIS A 466 -12.89 22.83 -4.19
C HIS A 466 -12.45 22.76 -2.72
N GLY A 467 -11.96 23.87 -2.20
CA GLY A 467 -11.54 24.03 -0.81
C GLY A 467 -10.25 24.83 -0.68
N SER A 468 -9.95 25.30 0.53
CA SER A 468 -8.76 26.12 0.82
C SER A 468 -7.48 25.29 0.97
N LEU A 469 -7.59 23.97 1.04
CA LEU A 469 -6.54 23.03 1.46
C LEU A 469 -6.08 23.22 2.89
N GLU A 470 -6.74 24.03 3.72
CA GLU A 470 -6.35 24.23 5.12
C GLU A 470 -6.40 22.94 5.94
N ARG A 471 -5.46 22.83 6.90
CA ARG A 471 -5.31 21.67 7.78
C ARG A 471 -5.97 21.96 9.12
N LEU A 472 -6.84 21.06 9.57
CA LEU A 472 -7.53 21.16 10.87
C LEU A 472 -7.36 19.86 11.66
N PRO A 473 -6.79 19.90 12.88
CA PRO A 473 -6.78 18.73 13.77
C PRO A 473 -8.21 18.27 14.10
N LYS A 474 -8.49 16.97 13.94
CA LYS A 474 -9.73 16.32 14.37
C LYS A 474 -9.65 15.92 15.84
N ASP A 475 -10.72 15.42 16.44
CA ASP A 475 -10.67 14.90 17.82
C ASP A 475 -9.68 13.74 17.95
N SER A 476 -9.65 12.86 16.94
CA SER A 476 -8.70 11.75 16.85
C SER A 476 -7.22 12.17 16.84
N PHE A 477 -6.88 13.41 16.47
CA PHE A 477 -5.52 13.96 16.58
C PHE A 477 -5.04 13.99 18.03
N TYR A 478 -5.87 14.55 18.91
CA TYR A 478 -5.54 14.70 20.32
C TYR A 478 -5.58 13.34 21.04
N TRP A 479 -6.50 12.46 20.63
CA TRP A 479 -6.53 11.08 21.09
C TRP A 479 -5.24 10.34 20.72
N TYR A 480 -4.82 10.35 19.45
CA TYR A 480 -3.63 9.60 19.03
C TYR A 480 -2.35 10.17 19.63
N LYS A 481 -2.28 11.50 19.85
CA LYS A 481 -1.21 12.12 20.64
C LYS A 481 -1.05 11.50 22.04
N LYS A 482 -2.17 11.23 22.71
CA LYS A 482 -2.20 10.58 24.03
C LYS A 482 -1.83 9.10 23.96
N VAL A 483 -2.28 8.39 22.92
CA VAL A 483 -1.87 7.01 22.64
C VAL A 483 -0.35 6.93 22.54
N ILE A 484 0.28 7.80 21.74
CA ILE A 484 1.73 7.79 21.55
C ILE A 484 2.46 8.18 22.85
N ALA A 485 2.00 9.22 23.54
CA ALA A 485 2.62 9.68 24.78
C ALA A 485 2.57 8.62 25.89
N SER A 486 1.52 7.80 25.92
CA SER A 486 1.36 6.68 26.87
C SER A 486 1.94 5.36 26.37
N ASN A 487 2.54 5.33 25.17
CA ASN A 487 2.99 4.13 24.48
C ASN A 487 1.89 3.05 24.38
N GLY A 488 0.66 3.45 24.04
CA GLY A 488 -0.51 2.59 23.91
C GLY A 488 -1.20 2.21 25.22
N ALA A 489 -0.78 2.75 26.37
CA ALA A 489 -1.38 2.43 27.67
C ALA A 489 -2.67 3.22 27.98
N ASP A 490 -2.85 4.37 27.35
CA ASP A 490 -4.04 5.23 27.48
C ASP A 490 -4.70 5.40 26.11
N LEU A 491 -5.88 4.80 25.98
CA LEU A 491 -6.68 4.82 24.75
C LEU A 491 -8.03 5.53 24.94
N ASP A 492 -8.28 6.19 26.09
CA ASP A 492 -9.59 6.76 26.47
C ASP A 492 -9.55 8.27 26.61
#